data_AF-A0A924DWB9-F1
#
_entry.id   AF-A0A924DWB9-F1
#
_cell.length_a   1.000
_cell.length_b   1.000
_cell.length_c   1.000
_cell.angle_alpha   90.00
_cell.angle_beta   90.00
_cell.angle_gamma   90.00
#
_symmetry.space_group_name_H-M   'P 1'
#
loop_
_entity.id
_entity.type
_entity.pdbx_description
1 polymer ?
#
loop_
_entity_poly.entity_id
_entity_poly.type
_entity_poly.pdbx_seq_one_letter_code
_entity_poly.pdbx_strand_id
1 'polypeptide(L)'
;MANIGSWEWDITTNVMTASDEYYRIFGLKTKEEITHEFLMRKVHPADHEVVESVISKALLDKKPFSYDYKILTNNGDIRKLGTHGRYMLKLSLIIYLVFVTSV
;
A
#
# COMPACT_ATOMS: atom_id res chain seq x y z
N MET A 1 7.09 -19.21 -3.35
CA MET A 1 6.08 -18.73 -2.38
C MET A 1 5.71 -17.32 -2.80
N ALA A 2 4.43 -17.04 -3.02
CA ALA A 2 3.98 -15.74 -3.52
C ALA A 2 3.84 -14.76 -2.36
N ASN A 3 4.78 -13.82 -2.22
CA ASN A 3 4.72 -12.72 -1.25
C ASN A 3 3.76 -11.63 -1.76
N ILE A 4 2.47 -12.00 -1.88
CA ILE A 4 1.43 -11.16 -2.48
C ILE A 4 0.40 -10.78 -1.42
N GLY A 5 0.42 -9.51 -1.01
CA GLY A 5 -0.61 -8.91 -0.17
C GLY A 5 -1.66 -8.18 -1.00
N SER A 6 -2.88 -8.05 -0.47
CA SER A 6 -3.94 -7.22 -1.04
C SER A 6 -4.50 -6.28 0.01
N TRP A 7 -4.95 -5.10 -0.42
CA TRP A 7 -5.59 -4.15 0.47
C TRP A 7 -6.59 -3.25 -0.26
N GLU A 8 -7.52 -2.70 0.51
CA GLU A 8 -8.54 -1.77 0.07
C GLU A 8 -8.50 -0.56 1.00
N TRP A 9 -8.66 0.63 0.44
CA TRP A 9 -8.74 1.86 1.18
C TRP A 9 -10.05 2.56 0.87
N ASP A 10 -10.88 2.70 1.89
CA ASP A 10 -12.02 3.59 1.86
C ASP A 10 -11.52 5.01 2.12
N ILE A 11 -11.57 5.85 1.08
CA ILE A 11 -11.08 7.23 1.13
C ILE A 11 -12.01 8.11 1.96
N THR A 12 -13.30 7.75 2.06
CA THR A 12 -14.32 8.52 2.79
C THR A 12 -14.13 8.37 4.29
N THR A 13 -13.84 7.16 4.75
CA THR A 13 -13.61 6.85 6.17
C THR A 13 -12.13 6.83 6.55
N ASN A 14 -11.24 6.87 5.56
CA ASN A 14 -9.79 6.71 5.70
C ASN A 14 -9.36 5.37 6.34
N VAL A 15 -10.20 4.35 6.21
CA VAL A 15 -9.94 3.02 6.76
C VAL A 15 -9.35 2.13 5.67
N MET A 16 -8.25 1.44 5.99
CA MET A 16 -7.70 0.40 5.12
C MET A 16 -8.04 -1.00 5.63
N THR A 17 -8.43 -1.88 4.72
CA THR A 17 -8.62 -3.31 4.98
C THR A 17 -7.55 -4.09 4.21
N ALA A 18 -6.88 -5.05 4.83
CA ALA A 18 -5.81 -5.79 4.19
C ALA A 18 -5.86 -7.29 4.47
N SER A 19 -5.27 -8.09 3.57
CA SER A 19 -5.12 -9.54 3.75
C SER A 19 -4.06 -9.86 4.80
N ASP A 20 -4.12 -11.07 5.37
CA ASP A 20 -3.13 -11.54 6.35
C ASP A 20 -1.69 -11.49 5.79
N GLU A 21 -1.52 -11.65 4.49
CA GLU A 21 -0.21 -11.58 3.82
C GLU A 21 0.34 -10.16 3.76
N TYR A 22 -0.51 -9.13 3.64
CA TYR A 22 -0.06 -7.74 3.75
C TYR A 22 0.56 -7.46 5.12
N TYR A 23 -0.09 -7.89 6.20
CA TYR A 23 0.44 -7.74 7.56
C TYR A 23 1.79 -8.46 7.72
N ARG A 24 1.95 -9.66 7.15
CA ARG A 24 3.23 -10.39 7.13
C ARG A 24 4.32 -9.66 6.36
N ILE A 25 4.01 -9.10 5.19
CA ILE A 25 4.95 -8.32 4.37
C ILE A 25 5.46 -7.10 5.15
N PHE A 26 4.57 -6.41 5.87
CA PHE A 26 4.88 -5.24 6.68
C PHE A 26 5.46 -5.57 8.08
N GLY A 27 5.53 -6.86 8.45
CA GLY A 27 6.05 -7.30 9.74
C GLY A 27 5.16 -6.95 10.93
N LEU A 28 3.84 -6.89 10.71
CA LEU A 28 2.84 -6.54 11.72
C LEU A 28 2.35 -7.81 12.42
N LYS A 29 2.24 -7.76 13.75
CA LYS A 29 1.88 -8.91 14.60
C LYS A 29 0.37 -9.07 14.81
N THR A 30 -0.39 -8.02 14.58
CA THR A 30 -1.81 -7.90 14.91
C THR A 30 -2.57 -7.29 13.73
N LYS A 31 -3.86 -7.60 13.61
CA LYS A 31 -4.79 -6.90 12.70
C LYS A 31 -5.12 -5.52 13.28
N GLU A 32 -4.08 -4.72 13.47
CA GLU A 32 -4.25 -3.33 13.87
C GLU A 32 -4.97 -2.59 12.75
N GLU A 33 -5.74 -1.57 13.14
CA GLU A 33 -6.34 -0.67 12.18
C GLU A 33 -5.23 0.05 11.41
N ILE A 34 -5.26 -0.10 10.08
CA ILE A 34 -4.32 0.53 9.17
C ILE A 34 -5.05 1.66 8.44
N THR A 35 -4.34 2.78 8.27
CA THR A 35 -4.82 3.98 7.57
C THR A 35 -3.80 4.43 6.54
N HIS A 36 -4.17 5.40 5.70
CA HIS A 36 -3.23 6.00 4.76
C HIS A 36 -2.00 6.60 5.48
N GLU A 37 -2.19 7.25 6.62
CA GLU A 37 -1.10 7.81 7.44
C GLU A 37 -0.23 6.71 8.03
N PHE A 38 -0.80 5.55 8.36
CA PHE A 38 0.00 4.39 8.75
C PHE A 38 0.90 3.93 7.59
N LEU A 39 0.36 3.80 6.38
CA LEU A 39 1.14 3.45 5.20
C LEU A 39 2.28 4.46 4.98
N MET A 40 1.98 5.77 4.95
CA MET A 40 2.99 6.81 4.71
C MET A 40 4.10 6.84 5.78
N ARG A 41 3.80 6.49 7.04
CA ARG A 41 4.83 6.31 8.08
C ARG A 41 5.75 5.11 7.82
N LYS A 42 5.30 4.11 7.08
CA LYS A 42 6.10 2.95 6.68
C LYS A 42 6.85 3.19 5.37
N VAL A 43 6.33 4.01 4.46
CA VAL A 43 7.02 4.36 3.21
C VAL A 43 8.35 5.06 3.55
N HIS A 44 9.41 4.68 2.86
CA HIS A 44 10.71 5.33 2.98
C HIS A 44 10.59 6.82 2.59
N PRO A 45 11.16 7.79 3.33
CA PRO A 45 10.96 9.22 3.10
C PRO A 45 11.25 9.68 1.66
N ALA A 46 12.25 9.08 1.01
CA ALA A 46 12.61 9.37 -0.39
C ALA A 46 11.50 8.99 -1.40
N ASP A 47 10.57 8.11 -1.03
CA ASP A 47 9.50 7.65 -1.92
C ASP A 47 8.15 8.32 -1.59
N HIS A 48 8.07 9.18 -0.56
CA HIS A 48 6.81 9.81 -0.13
C HIS A 48 6.12 10.59 -1.25
N GLU A 49 6.87 11.46 -1.94
CA GLU A 49 6.34 12.30 -3.02
C GLU A 49 5.82 11.46 -4.20
N VAL A 50 6.51 10.35 -4.52
CA VAL A 50 6.10 9.44 -5.59
C VAL A 50 4.79 8.75 -5.24
N VAL A 51 4.66 8.23 -4.01
CA VAL A 51 3.45 7.55 -3.55
C VAL A 51 2.25 8.51 -3.56
N GLU A 52 2.40 9.70 -2.98
CA GLU A 52 1.35 10.73 -2.93
C GLU A 52 0.91 11.17 -4.34
N SER A 53 1.87 11.42 -5.24
CA SER A 53 1.58 11.82 -6.61
C SER A 53 0.82 10.74 -7.36
N VAL A 54 1.18 9.47 -7.21
CA VAL A 54 0.51 8.37 -7.91
C VAL A 54 -0.90 8.15 -7.36
N ILE A 55 -1.07 8.19 -6.04
CA ILE A 55 -2.39 8.10 -5.40
C ILE A 55 -3.27 9.27 -5.86
N SER A 56 -2.78 10.51 -5.76
CA SER A 56 -3.54 11.70 -6.17
C SER A 56 -4.00 11.60 -7.63
N LYS A 57 -3.11 11.16 -8.52
CA LYS A 57 -3.44 10.95 -9.93
C LYS A 57 -4.45 9.83 -10.14
N ALA A 58 -4.34 8.73 -9.39
CA ALA A 58 -5.29 7.62 -9.45
C ALA A 58 -6.71 8.04 -9.03
N LEU A 59 -6.81 8.88 -8.00
CA LEU A 59 -8.08 9.44 -7.53
C LEU A 59 -8.71 10.40 -8.54
N LEU A 60 -7.88 11.23 -9.20
CA LEU A 60 -8.33 12.19 -10.22
C LEU A 60 -8.76 11.48 -11.51
N ASP A 61 -7.87 10.67 -12.07
CA ASP A 61 -8.06 10.08 -13.40
C ASP A 61 -8.99 8.86 -13.37
N LYS A 62 -9.20 8.26 -12.18
CA LYS A 62 -9.96 7.01 -11.97
C LYS A 62 -9.44 5.86 -12.84
N LYS A 63 -8.14 5.85 -13.11
CA LYS A 63 -7.45 4.84 -13.93
C LYS A 63 -6.66 3.86 -13.06
N PRO A 64 -6.36 2.66 -13.59
CA PRO A 64 -5.37 1.79 -12.96
C PRO A 64 -4.02 2.48 -12.86
N PHE A 65 -3.26 2.16 -11.81
CA PHE A 65 -1.93 2.67 -11.56
C PHE A 65 -1.02 1.55 -11.05
N SER A 66 0.27 1.75 -11.21
CA SER A 66 1.30 0.94 -10.59
C SER A 66 2.51 1.78 -10.22
N TYR A 67 3.17 1.40 -9.14
CA TYR A 67 4.38 2.05 -8.66
C TYR A 67 5.17 1.12 -7.76
N ASP A 68 6.49 1.29 -7.76
CA ASP A 68 7.39 0.63 -6.83
C ASP A 68 7.84 1.63 -5.77
N TYR A 69 7.90 1.18 -4.52
CA TYR A 69 8.36 1.99 -3.40
C TYR A 69 9.03 1.11 -2.35
N LYS A 70 9.76 1.74 -1.43
CA LYS A 70 10.37 1.05 -0.29
C LYS A 70 9.57 1.30 0.97
N ILE A 71 9.51 0.30 1.83
CA ILE A 71 9.02 0.43 3.19
C ILE A 71 10.12 0.16 4.21
N LEU A 72 9.99 0.82 5.37
CA LEU A 72 10.71 0.57 6.60
C LEU A 72 9.86 -0.38 7.46
N THR A 73 10.35 -1.59 7.67
CA THR A 73 9.71 -2.56 8.56
C THR A 73 9.99 -2.23 10.02
N ASN A 74 9.18 -2.77 10.94
CA ASN A 74 9.42 -2.62 12.39
C ASN A 74 10.77 -3.18 12.86
N ASN A 75 11.38 -4.06 12.07
CA ASN A 75 12.68 -4.66 12.39
C ASN A 75 13.86 -3.81 11.89
N GLY A 76 13.60 -2.66 11.25
CA GLY A 76 14.63 -1.80 10.67
C GLY A 76 15.04 -2.14 9.24
N ASP A 77 14.52 -3.23 8.67
CA ASP A 77 14.82 -3.63 7.30
C ASP A 77 14.07 -2.76 6.28
N ILE A 78 14.73 -2.47 5.16
CA ILE A 78 14.12 -1.86 3.98
C ILE A 78 13.64 -2.95 3.02
N ARG A 79 12.37 -2.90 2.62
CA ARG A 79 11.79 -3.82 1.63
C ARG A 79 11.29 -3.07 0.42
N LYS A 80 11.56 -3.58 -0.79
CA LYS A 80 10.99 -3.06 -2.04
C LYS A 80 9.64 -3.73 -2.31
N LEU A 81 8.63 -2.90 -2.56
CA LEU A 81 7.27 -3.30 -2.86
C LEU A 81 6.87 -2.75 -4.23
N GLY A 82 6.36 -3.61 -5.09
CA GLY A 82 5.64 -3.20 -6.30
C GLY A 82 4.14 -3.24 -6.04
N THR A 83 3.44 -2.17 -6.33
CA THR A 83 2.01 -2.03 -6.10
C THR A 83 1.27 -1.79 -7.40
N HIS A 84 0.18 -2.52 -7.60
CA HIS A 84 -0.78 -2.25 -8.66
C HIS A 84 -2.13 -1.90 -8.03
N GLY A 85 -2.96 -1.11 -8.69
CA GLY A 85 -4.23 -0.72 -8.10
C GLY A 85 -5.16 -0.10 -9.11
N ARG A 86 -6.44 0.00 -8.72
CA ARG A 86 -7.45 0.69 -9.53
C ARG A 86 -8.47 1.35 -8.62
N TYR A 87 -8.96 2.51 -9.07
CA TYR A 87 -10.13 3.13 -8.47
C TYR A 87 -11.39 2.30 -8.75
N MET A 88 -12.30 2.16 -7.77
CA MET A 88 -13.59 1.50 -7.97
C MET A 88 -14.76 2.43 -7.63
N LEU A 89 -15.84 2.36 -8.42
CA LEU A 89 -17.07 3.14 -8.24
C LEU A 89 -17.93 2.55 -7.10
N LYS A 90 -17.42 2.65 -5.87
CA LYS A 90 -18.13 2.46 -4.60
C LYS A 90 -17.28 3.09 -3.49
N LEU A 91 -16.97 4.39 -3.58
CA LEU A 91 -16.24 5.17 -2.55
C LEU A 91 -14.91 4.59 -2.00
N SER A 92 -14.35 3.54 -2.63
CA SER A 92 -13.13 2.85 -2.19
C SER A 92 -12.10 2.73 -3.34
N LEU A 93 -10.83 2.99 -3.02
CA LEU A 93 -9.68 2.63 -3.84
C LEU A 93 -9.28 1.19 -3.48
N ILE A 94 -9.38 0.24 -4.42
CA ILE A 94 -8.83 -1.10 -4.18
C ILE A 94 -7.46 -1.21 -4.83
N ILE A 95 -6.44 -1.41 -4.00
CA ILE A 95 -5.06 -1.58 -4.44
C ILE A 95 -4.75 -3.09 -4.45
N TYR A 96 -4.54 -3.62 -5.65
CA TYR A 96 -4.33 -5.04 -5.89
C TYR A 96 -2.85 -5.36 -6.15
N LEU A 97 -2.32 -6.28 -5.36
CA LEU A 97 -0.97 -6.83 -5.40
C LEU A 97 0.14 -5.88 -4.95
N VAL A 98 0.58 -6.12 -3.72
CA VAL A 98 1.92 -5.81 -3.23
C VAL A 98 2.82 -6.98 -3.60
N PHE A 99 3.75 -6.81 -4.53
CA PHE A 99 4.82 -7.75 -4.83
C PHE A 99 6.08 -7.37 -4.04
N VAL A 100 6.63 -8.30 -3.26
CA VAL A 100 8.01 -8.14 -2.77
C VAL A 100 8.94 -8.56 -3.90
N THR A 101 9.68 -7.62 -4.49
CA THR A 101 10.77 -7.97 -5.41
C THR A 101 11.95 -8.42 -4.58
N SER A 102 12.21 -9.73 -4.55
CA SER A 102 13.47 -10.26 -4.04
C SER A 102 14.58 -9.76 -4.97
N VAL A 103 15.54 -9.02 -4.41
CA VAL A 103 16.85 -8.85 -5.04
C VAL A 103 17.69 -10.07 -4.72
#